data_AF-A0A9D7IXJ8-F1
#
_entry.id   AF-A0A9D7IXJ8-F1
#
_cell.length_a   1.000
_cell.length_b   1.000
_cell.length_c   1.000
_cell.angle_alpha   90.00
_cell.angle_beta   90.00
_cell.angle_gamma   90.00
#
_symmetry.space_group_name_H-M   'P 1'
#
loop_
_entity.id
_entity.type
_entity.pdbx_description
1 polymer ?
#
loop_
_entity_poly.entity_id
_entity_poly.type
_entity_poly.pdbx_seq_one_letter_code
_entity_poly.pdbx_strand_id
1 'polypeptide(L)'
;MTRKFGAIISVIAIIFLAYLLLLCFPQPFFKDSIRYRNLTLYSDRPFDMESGLRLLAMAQDKLGDSPFYLPSEEHTIFICNERWRQILFFNRNYRVGGVNYFPLTRNVFLRDSIIEENRLRGPGGKLVDGDRTLDYFIAHEIAHTLTGEAVGGLRYHRLSEWVREGYADYVGKGKSFNYDEALKAFLNQAPEMNREKSGLYLRYHLLVSYLIDKKGLERPQSAGGHHTSINCREGTDHFCSLRLLS
;
A
#
# COMPACT_ATOMS: atom_id res chain seq x y z
N MET A 1 -9.95 -13.00 -44.41
CA MET A 1 -9.47 -13.36 -43.06
C MET A 1 -9.09 -12.14 -42.21
N THR A 2 -8.52 -11.08 -42.81
CA THR A 2 -8.01 -9.87 -42.15
C THR A 2 -9.07 -9.00 -41.44
N ARG A 3 -10.26 -8.78 -42.03
CA ARG A 3 -11.33 -7.96 -41.37
C ARG A 3 -11.86 -8.56 -40.07
N LYS A 4 -12.03 -9.89 -40.00
CA LYS A 4 -12.49 -10.57 -38.77
C LYS A 4 -11.44 -10.49 -37.66
N PHE A 5 -10.16 -10.59 -38.02
CA PHE A 5 -9.06 -10.45 -37.08
C PHE A 5 -8.94 -9.02 -36.52
N GLY A 6 -9.08 -8.01 -37.39
CA GLY A 6 -9.11 -6.59 -36.97
C GLY A 6 -10.29 -6.26 -36.04
N ALA A 7 -11.47 -6.85 -36.29
CA ALA A 7 -12.63 -6.69 -35.41
C ALA A 7 -12.38 -7.28 -34.01
N ILE A 8 -11.78 -8.49 -33.93
CA ILE A 8 -11.46 -9.13 -32.65
C ILE A 8 -10.46 -8.28 -31.85
N ILE A 9 -9.39 -7.79 -32.49
CA ILE A 9 -8.40 -6.93 -31.83
C ILE A 9 -9.05 -5.66 -31.29
N SER A 10 -9.93 -5.04 -32.08
CA SER A 10 -10.63 -3.82 -31.67
C SER A 10 -11.52 -4.06 -30.44
N VAL A 11 -12.25 -5.18 -30.41
CA VAL A 11 -13.07 -5.55 -29.25
C VAL A 11 -12.22 -5.76 -28.00
N ILE A 12 -11.09 -6.47 -28.12
CA ILE A 12 -10.17 -6.68 -26.99
C ILE A 12 -9.62 -5.35 -26.48
N ALA A 13 -9.22 -4.45 -27.38
CA ALA A 13 -8.70 -3.14 -27.01
C ALA A 13 -9.76 -2.28 -26.30
N ILE A 14 -11.01 -2.32 -26.75
CA ILE A 14 -12.12 -1.61 -26.11
C ILE A 14 -12.37 -2.15 -24.71
N ILE A 15 -12.43 -3.47 -24.53
CA ILE A 15 -12.63 -4.09 -23.22
C ILE A 15 -11.48 -3.72 -22.27
N PHE A 16 -10.24 -3.77 -22.77
CA PHE A 16 -9.07 -3.39 -21.99
C PHE A 16 -9.11 -1.92 -21.57
N LEU A 17 -9.43 -1.01 -22.49
CA LEU A 17 -9.55 0.42 -22.18
C LEU A 17 -10.69 0.70 -21.19
N ALA A 18 -11.83 0.03 -21.36
CA ALA A 18 -12.95 0.13 -20.42
C ALA A 18 -12.55 -0.34 -19.02
N TYR A 19 -11.76 -1.41 -18.94
CA TYR A 19 -11.23 -1.90 -17.66
C TYR A 19 -10.24 -0.90 -17.02
N LEU A 20 -9.35 -0.28 -17.80
CA LEU A 20 -8.46 0.77 -17.29
C LEU A 20 -9.24 1.98 -16.76
N LEU A 21 -10.27 2.42 -17.48
CA LEU A 21 -11.16 3.48 -17.03
C LEU A 21 -11.86 3.12 -15.73
N LEU A 22 -12.29 1.87 -15.60
CA LEU A 22 -12.91 1.35 -14.38
C LEU A 22 -11.95 1.37 -13.18
N LEU A 23 -10.66 1.07 -13.37
CA LEU A 23 -9.66 1.20 -12.32
C LEU A 23 -9.38 2.66 -11.93
N CYS A 24 -9.46 3.58 -12.89
CA CYS A 24 -9.27 5.01 -12.66
C CYS A 24 -10.47 5.67 -11.97
N PHE A 25 -11.69 5.25 -12.33
CA PHE A 25 -12.96 5.82 -11.87
C PHE A 25 -13.90 4.76 -11.28
N PRO A 26 -13.52 4.10 -10.17
CA PRO A 26 -14.32 3.01 -9.59
C PRO A 26 -15.53 3.49 -8.78
N GLN A 27 -15.65 4.80 -8.48
CA GLN A 27 -16.67 5.39 -7.61
C GLN A 27 -18.11 4.93 -7.90
N PRO A 28 -18.57 4.79 -9.17
CA PRO A 28 -19.93 4.33 -9.46
C PRO A 28 -20.28 2.95 -8.87
N PHE A 29 -19.28 2.15 -8.50
CA PHE A 29 -19.47 0.83 -7.91
C PHE A 29 -19.64 0.87 -6.39
N PHE A 30 -19.43 2.02 -5.73
CA PHE A 30 -19.44 2.16 -4.28
C PHE A 30 -20.45 3.23 -3.87
N LYS A 31 -21.37 2.87 -2.98
CA LYS A 31 -22.53 3.69 -2.65
C LYS A 31 -22.23 4.68 -1.53
N ASP A 32 -21.47 4.24 -0.54
CA ASP A 32 -21.23 5.00 0.68
C ASP A 32 -19.80 5.56 0.65
N SER A 33 -19.66 6.81 1.09
CA SER A 33 -18.35 7.46 1.11
C SER A 33 -18.24 8.50 2.23
N ILE A 34 -17.01 8.69 2.70
CA ILE A 34 -16.66 9.75 3.63
C ILE A 34 -15.27 10.27 3.30
N ARG A 35 -15.01 11.53 3.64
CA ARG A 35 -13.72 12.18 3.42
C ARG A 35 -13.21 12.76 4.73
N TYR A 36 -11.92 12.55 4.98
CA TYR A 36 -11.18 13.20 6.05
C TYR A 36 -9.90 13.80 5.45
N ARG A 37 -9.84 15.14 5.39
CA ARG A 37 -8.75 15.90 4.75
C ARG A 37 -8.51 15.45 3.30
N ASN A 38 -7.36 14.86 2.98
CA ASN A 38 -6.98 14.38 1.65
C ASN A 38 -7.22 12.87 1.44
N LEU A 39 -7.80 12.18 2.43
CA LEU A 39 -8.18 10.77 2.31
C LEU A 39 -9.69 10.66 2.07
N THR A 40 -10.09 9.92 1.04
CA THR A 40 -11.50 9.61 0.76
C THR A 40 -11.72 8.11 0.81
N LEU A 41 -12.64 7.66 1.66
CA LEU A 41 -13.04 6.27 1.79
C LEU A 41 -14.36 6.04 1.06
N TYR A 42 -14.40 4.99 0.24
CA TYR A 42 -15.59 4.46 -0.40
C TYR A 42 -15.84 3.03 0.09
N SER A 43 -17.10 2.67 0.27
CA SER A 43 -17.53 1.33 0.63
C SER A 43 -18.75 0.93 -0.20
N ASP A 44 -18.82 -0.37 -0.52
CA ASP A 44 -20.00 -0.95 -1.16
C ASP A 44 -21.08 -1.40 -0.17
N ARG A 45 -20.82 -1.24 1.13
CA ARG A 45 -21.78 -1.41 2.23
C ARG A 45 -21.83 -0.13 3.08
N PRO A 46 -23.00 0.18 3.68
CA PRO A 46 -23.09 1.29 4.62
C PRO A 46 -22.20 1.05 5.84
N PHE A 47 -21.72 2.15 6.43
CA PHE A 47 -20.91 2.14 7.64
C PHE A 47 -21.22 3.39 8.47
N ASP A 48 -20.89 3.34 9.76
CA ASP A 48 -21.03 4.48 10.66
C ASP A 48 -20.05 5.61 10.31
N MET A 49 -20.58 6.82 10.14
CA MET A 49 -19.81 7.98 9.69
C MET A 49 -18.70 8.36 10.68
N GLU A 50 -18.98 8.27 11.98
CA GLU A 50 -18.00 8.60 13.01
C GLU A 50 -16.82 7.60 12.99
N SER A 51 -17.13 6.31 12.85
CA SER A 51 -16.16 5.24 12.69
C SER A 51 -15.31 5.42 11.43
N GLY A 52 -15.92 5.78 10.30
CA GLY A 52 -15.20 6.07 9.06
C GLY A 52 -14.23 7.26 9.19
N LEU A 53 -14.65 8.34 9.86
CA LEU A 53 -13.79 9.50 10.12
C LEU A 53 -12.63 9.14 11.07
N ARG A 54 -12.89 8.39 12.15
CA ARG A 54 -11.85 7.91 13.07
C ARG A 54 -10.84 7.01 12.35
N LEU A 55 -11.32 6.09 11.51
CA LEU A 55 -10.48 5.21 10.70
C LEU A 55 -9.51 6.01 9.83
N LEU A 56 -10.02 7.00 9.08
CA LEU A 56 -9.20 7.83 8.21
C LEU A 56 -8.23 8.71 9.00
N ALA A 57 -8.62 9.21 10.18
CA ALA A 57 -7.71 9.95 11.05
C ALA A 57 -6.54 9.09 11.52
N MET A 58 -6.79 7.85 11.97
CA MET A 58 -5.73 6.90 12.37
C MET A 58 -4.79 6.56 11.21
N ALA A 59 -5.34 6.33 10.01
CA ALA A 59 -4.53 6.09 8.83
C ALA A 59 -3.68 7.31 8.44
N GLN A 60 -4.24 8.52 8.57
CA GLN A 60 -3.50 9.73 8.30
C GLN A 60 -2.37 9.98 9.29
N ASP A 61 -2.58 9.72 10.58
CA ASP A 61 -1.54 9.87 11.60
C ASP A 61 -0.32 9.01 11.27
N LYS A 62 -0.55 7.78 10.79
CA LYS A 62 0.50 6.87 10.31
C LYS A 62 1.21 7.40 9.07
N LEU A 63 0.45 7.91 8.10
CA LEU A 63 1.00 8.50 6.90
C LEU A 63 1.81 9.77 7.20
N GLY A 64 1.42 10.55 8.20
CA GLY A 64 2.12 11.76 8.63
C GLY A 64 3.53 11.51 9.15
N ASP A 65 3.85 10.29 9.58
CA ASP A 65 5.22 9.90 9.96
C ASP A 65 6.10 9.61 8.72
N SER A 66 5.49 9.44 7.53
CA SER A 66 6.21 9.25 6.27
C SER A 66 6.69 10.59 5.68
N PRO A 67 7.98 10.71 5.34
CA PRO A 67 8.54 11.90 4.69
C PRO A 67 8.02 12.11 3.25
N PHE A 68 7.44 11.09 2.62
CA PHE A 68 6.85 11.21 1.29
C PHE A 68 5.39 11.64 1.29
N TYR A 69 4.76 11.67 2.47
CA TYR A 69 3.35 12.02 2.54
C TYR A 69 3.16 13.52 2.44
N LEU A 70 2.37 13.94 1.43
CA LEU A 70 2.02 15.33 1.22
C LEU A 70 0.52 15.52 1.51
N PRO A 71 0.13 16.33 2.51
CA PRO A 71 -1.28 16.59 2.82
C PRO A 71 -2.08 17.24 1.67
N SER A 72 -1.39 17.79 0.67
CA SER A 72 -1.99 18.34 -0.56
C SER A 72 -2.36 17.27 -1.59
N GLU A 73 -1.84 16.05 -1.49
CA GLU A 73 -2.10 14.98 -2.45
C GLU A 73 -3.26 14.09 -2.00
N GLU A 74 -4.21 13.86 -2.92
CA GLU A 74 -5.39 13.06 -2.59
C GLU A 74 -5.14 11.56 -2.77
N HIS A 75 -5.65 10.78 -1.80
CA HIS A 75 -5.67 9.33 -1.86
C HIS A 75 -7.09 8.81 -1.66
N THR A 76 -7.47 7.82 -2.47
CA THR A 76 -8.81 7.25 -2.43
C THR A 76 -8.74 5.77 -2.12
N ILE A 77 -9.55 5.35 -1.16
CA ILE A 77 -9.61 4.00 -0.61
C ILE A 77 -10.97 3.41 -0.94
N PHE A 78 -10.99 2.16 -1.40
CA PHE A 78 -12.20 1.44 -1.77
C PHE A 78 -12.28 0.12 -0.99
N ILE A 79 -13.27 -0.03 -0.12
CA ILE A 79 -13.54 -1.28 0.59
C ILE A 79 -14.45 -2.16 -0.27
N CYS A 80 -13.90 -3.26 -0.78
CA CYS A 80 -14.58 -4.24 -1.60
C CYS A 80 -15.14 -5.36 -0.71
N ASN A 81 -16.30 -5.14 -0.07
CA ASN A 81 -16.91 -6.16 0.78
C ASN A 81 -17.51 -7.31 -0.04
N GLU A 82 -18.14 -7.00 -1.17
CA GLU A 82 -18.72 -8.01 -2.03
C GLU A 82 -17.68 -8.76 -2.88
N ARG A 83 -17.87 -10.07 -3.00
CA ARG A 83 -16.91 -10.97 -3.66
C ARG A 83 -16.65 -10.59 -5.12
N TRP A 84 -17.66 -10.14 -5.85
CA TRP A 84 -17.52 -9.78 -7.26
C TRP A 84 -16.71 -8.48 -7.45
N ARG A 85 -16.77 -7.53 -6.51
CA ARG A 85 -15.91 -6.33 -6.51
C ARG A 85 -14.47 -6.70 -6.22
N GLN A 86 -14.23 -7.62 -5.28
CA GLN A 86 -12.90 -8.18 -5.09
C GLN A 86 -12.40 -8.86 -6.37
N ILE A 87 -13.23 -9.64 -7.07
CA ILE A 87 -12.89 -10.25 -8.37
C ILE A 87 -12.45 -9.19 -9.39
N LEU A 88 -13.20 -8.10 -9.46
CA LEU A 88 -12.99 -7.03 -10.42
C LEU A 88 -11.73 -6.18 -10.12
N PHE A 89 -11.51 -5.85 -8.84
CA PHE A 89 -10.51 -4.88 -8.41
C PHE A 89 -9.25 -5.48 -7.77
N PHE A 90 -9.20 -6.79 -7.48
CA PHE A 90 -7.98 -7.46 -6.98
C PHE A 90 -7.30 -8.33 -8.04
N ASN A 91 -7.90 -8.47 -9.22
CA ASN A 91 -7.45 -9.40 -10.26
C ASN A 91 -7.13 -10.78 -9.66
N ARG A 92 -6.01 -11.41 -9.98
CA ARG A 92 -5.69 -12.77 -9.48
C ARG A 92 -5.29 -12.82 -8.00
N ASN A 93 -5.20 -11.69 -7.30
CA ASN A 93 -4.60 -11.60 -5.96
C ASN A 93 -5.64 -11.61 -4.83
N TYR A 94 -6.61 -12.52 -4.83
CA TYR A 94 -7.68 -12.55 -3.81
C TYR A 94 -7.23 -12.88 -2.37
N ARG A 95 -5.96 -13.22 -2.18
CA ARG A 95 -5.41 -13.62 -0.88
C ARG A 95 -4.78 -12.46 -0.11
N VAL A 96 -4.56 -11.31 -0.74
CA VAL A 96 -3.93 -10.15 -0.09
C VAL A 96 -4.96 -9.28 0.64
N GLY A 97 -4.49 -8.43 1.55
CA GLY A 97 -5.31 -7.46 2.30
C GLY A 97 -5.70 -6.24 1.47
N GLY A 98 -4.80 -5.78 0.60
CA GLY A 98 -5.05 -4.67 -0.27
C GLY A 98 -4.23 -4.77 -1.54
N VAL A 99 -4.60 -3.95 -2.52
CA VAL A 99 -3.82 -3.70 -3.73
C VAL A 99 -3.87 -2.22 -4.05
N ASN A 100 -2.80 -1.73 -4.66
CA ASN A 100 -2.80 -0.48 -5.40
C ASN A 100 -2.37 -0.74 -6.84
N TYR A 101 -2.59 0.25 -7.71
CA TYR A 101 -2.27 0.16 -9.13
C TYR A 101 -1.34 1.28 -9.59
N PHE A 102 -0.45 1.76 -8.71
CA PHE A 102 0.57 2.73 -9.12
C PHE A 102 1.45 2.15 -10.24
N PRO A 103 1.79 2.89 -11.32
CA PRO A 103 1.55 4.32 -11.56
C PRO A 103 0.23 4.67 -12.28
N LEU A 104 -0.65 3.70 -12.55
CA LEU A 104 -1.91 3.96 -13.25
C LEU A 104 -2.83 4.88 -12.43
N THR A 105 -2.94 4.62 -11.12
CA THR A 105 -3.78 5.41 -10.19
C THR A 105 -3.17 5.40 -8.79
N ARG A 106 -3.65 6.29 -7.92
CA ARG A 106 -3.43 6.26 -6.47
C ARG A 106 -4.53 5.53 -5.71
N ASN A 107 -5.43 4.84 -6.42
CA ASN A 107 -6.56 4.15 -5.81
C ASN A 107 -6.04 2.92 -5.06
N VAL A 108 -6.45 2.82 -3.79
CA VAL A 108 -6.23 1.66 -2.94
C VAL A 108 -7.51 0.86 -2.86
N PHE A 109 -7.42 -0.43 -3.11
CA PHE A 109 -8.54 -1.35 -2.94
C PHE A 109 -8.23 -2.28 -1.78
N LEU A 110 -9.10 -2.29 -0.78
CA LEU A 110 -9.03 -3.20 0.37
C LEU A 110 -10.18 -4.20 0.29
N ARG A 111 -9.94 -5.40 0.81
CA ARG A 111 -10.95 -6.46 0.83
C ARG A 111 -11.98 -6.22 1.94
N ASP A 112 -12.95 -7.15 2.02
CA ASP A 112 -14.01 -7.15 3.03
C ASP A 112 -13.48 -6.83 4.42
N SER A 113 -14.14 -5.85 5.06
CA SER A 113 -13.69 -5.22 6.29
C SER A 113 -14.88 -4.72 7.10
N ILE A 114 -14.67 -4.56 8.41
CA ILE A 114 -15.60 -3.91 9.32
C ILE A 114 -14.95 -2.60 9.75
N ILE A 115 -15.49 -1.48 9.25
CA ILE A 115 -14.93 -0.14 9.47
C ILE A 115 -15.03 0.23 10.96
N GLU A 116 -16.16 -0.08 11.59
CA GLU A 116 -16.49 0.17 13.00
C GLU A 116 -15.50 -0.51 13.94
N GLU A 117 -15.03 -1.71 13.59
CA GLU A 117 -14.08 -2.48 14.39
C GLU A 117 -12.63 -2.21 13.99
N ASN A 118 -12.40 -1.41 12.94
CA ASN A 118 -11.07 -1.22 12.36
C ASN A 118 -10.41 -2.57 12.03
N ARG A 119 -11.16 -3.47 11.39
CA ARG A 119 -10.71 -4.83 11.09
C ARG A 119 -10.95 -5.21 9.65
N LEU A 120 -9.96 -5.90 9.09
CA LEU A 120 -10.04 -6.53 7.79
C LEU A 120 -10.42 -8.00 7.96
N ARG A 121 -11.27 -8.54 7.09
CA ARG A 121 -11.67 -9.95 7.12
C ARG A 121 -10.83 -10.74 6.13
N GLY A 122 -9.97 -11.65 6.59
CA GLY A 122 -9.09 -12.49 5.77
C GLY A 122 -9.81 -13.50 4.85
N PRO A 123 -9.08 -14.22 3.96
CA PRO A 123 -9.67 -15.04 2.89
C PRO A 123 -10.72 -16.06 3.35
N GLY A 124 -10.55 -16.61 4.56
CA GLY A 124 -11.48 -17.57 5.16
C GLY A 124 -12.63 -16.94 5.95
N GLY A 125 -12.86 -15.63 5.85
CA GLY A 125 -13.97 -14.95 6.54
C GLY A 125 -13.69 -14.59 8.01
N LYS A 126 -12.53 -14.97 8.55
CA LYS A 126 -12.10 -14.56 9.90
C LYS A 126 -11.53 -13.15 9.87
N LEU A 127 -11.73 -12.41 10.96
CA LEU A 127 -11.03 -11.14 11.14
C LEU A 127 -9.52 -11.38 11.22
N VAL A 128 -8.75 -10.47 10.65
CA VAL A 128 -7.30 -10.45 10.79
C VAL A 128 -6.99 -9.96 12.20
N ASP A 129 -6.29 -10.79 12.95
CA ASP A 129 -5.94 -10.52 14.35
C ASP A 129 -4.68 -9.66 14.49
N GLY A 130 -4.45 -9.19 15.71
CA GLY A 130 -3.23 -8.47 16.09
C GLY A 130 -3.20 -7.02 15.61
N ASP A 131 -2.01 -6.57 15.23
CA ASP A 131 -1.70 -5.18 14.90
C ASP A 131 -1.88 -4.82 13.41
N ARG A 132 -2.42 -5.77 12.61
CA ARG A 132 -2.77 -5.56 11.20
C ARG A 132 -4.22 -5.11 11.06
N THR A 133 -4.49 -3.96 11.63
CA THR A 133 -5.79 -3.27 11.63
C THR A 133 -6.12 -2.69 10.25
N LEU A 134 -7.35 -2.21 10.04
CA LEU A 134 -7.77 -1.67 8.75
C LEU A 134 -7.01 -0.38 8.39
N ASP A 135 -6.76 0.51 9.35
CA ASP A 135 -5.92 1.70 9.17
C ASP A 135 -4.47 1.36 8.83
N TYR A 136 -3.93 0.26 9.38
CA TYR A 136 -2.63 -0.28 8.97
C TYR A 136 -2.64 -0.62 7.47
N PHE A 137 -3.67 -1.32 6.98
CA PHE A 137 -3.75 -1.69 5.57
C PHE A 137 -3.91 -0.45 4.67
N ILE A 138 -4.70 0.54 5.07
CA ILE A 138 -4.82 1.81 4.34
C ILE A 138 -3.44 2.47 4.18
N ALA A 139 -2.73 2.66 5.30
CA ALA A 139 -1.44 3.32 5.29
C ALA A 139 -0.37 2.50 4.55
N HIS A 140 -0.37 1.17 4.68
CA HIS A 140 0.53 0.26 3.97
C HIS A 140 0.37 0.37 2.44
N GLU A 141 -0.85 0.30 1.92
CA GLU A 141 -1.08 0.36 0.47
C GLU A 141 -0.84 1.76 -0.10
N ILE A 142 -1.11 2.82 0.67
CA ILE A 142 -0.73 4.19 0.28
C ILE A 142 0.79 4.34 0.27
N ALA A 143 1.52 3.77 1.24
CA ALA A 143 2.97 3.85 1.30
C ALA A 143 3.66 3.25 0.07
N HIS A 144 3.10 2.20 -0.54
CA HIS A 144 3.57 1.69 -1.83
C HIS A 144 3.45 2.73 -2.95
N THR A 145 2.36 3.52 -2.97
CA THR A 145 2.17 4.63 -3.92
C THR A 145 3.20 5.73 -3.68
N LEU A 146 3.33 6.19 -2.42
CA LEU A 146 4.28 7.23 -2.03
C LEU A 146 5.72 6.87 -2.38
N THR A 147 6.11 5.63 -2.09
CA THR A 147 7.43 5.09 -2.46
C THR A 147 7.60 5.12 -3.97
N GLY A 148 6.58 4.68 -4.71
CA GLY A 148 6.56 4.67 -6.16
C GLY A 148 6.73 6.06 -6.78
N GLU A 149 6.15 7.09 -6.16
CA GLU A 149 6.27 8.48 -6.59
C GLU A 149 7.65 9.06 -6.29
N ALA A 150 8.17 8.78 -5.10
CA ALA A 150 9.50 9.24 -4.69
C ALA A 150 10.62 8.68 -5.59
N VAL A 151 10.57 7.38 -5.92
CA VAL A 151 11.63 6.73 -6.70
C VAL A 151 11.32 6.65 -8.19
N GLY A 152 10.07 6.84 -8.61
CA GLY A 152 9.56 6.62 -9.95
C GLY A 152 9.11 5.17 -10.22
N GLY A 153 7.98 4.98 -10.91
CA GLY A 153 7.32 3.68 -11.06
C GLY A 153 8.17 2.54 -11.63
N LEU A 154 9.02 2.80 -12.64
CA LEU A 154 9.92 1.77 -13.17
C LEU A 154 10.95 1.32 -12.13
N ARG A 155 11.49 2.25 -11.34
CA ARG A 155 12.47 1.96 -10.28
C ARG A 155 11.81 1.25 -9.12
N TYR A 156 10.59 1.64 -8.76
CA TYR A 156 9.80 0.98 -7.72
C TYR A 156 9.66 -0.52 -7.97
N HIS A 157 9.36 -0.93 -9.21
CA HIS A 157 9.28 -2.36 -9.57
C HIS A 157 10.62 -3.11 -9.55
N ARG A 158 11.75 -2.39 -9.53
CA ARG A 158 13.09 -2.98 -9.39
C ARG A 158 13.58 -3.01 -7.94
N LEU A 159 12.88 -2.35 -7.02
CA LEU A 159 13.19 -2.44 -5.60
C LEU A 159 13.00 -3.89 -5.12
N SER A 160 13.92 -4.35 -4.29
CA SER A 160 13.78 -5.63 -3.62
C SER A 160 12.54 -5.64 -2.72
N GLU A 161 11.84 -6.77 -2.65
CA GLU A 161 10.60 -6.95 -1.87
C GLU A 161 10.76 -6.47 -0.42
N TRP A 162 11.90 -6.75 0.22
CA TRP A 162 12.14 -6.35 1.61
C TRP A 162 12.11 -4.84 1.83
N VAL A 163 12.49 -4.03 0.82
CA VAL A 163 12.42 -2.57 0.90
C VAL A 163 10.97 -2.13 0.71
N ARG A 164 10.32 -2.60 -0.36
CA ARG A 164 8.93 -2.23 -0.68
C ARG A 164 7.98 -2.54 0.47
N GLU A 165 7.97 -3.80 0.89
CA GLU A 165 7.04 -4.30 1.88
C GLU A 165 7.47 -3.91 3.30
N GLY A 166 8.79 -3.85 3.56
CA GLY A 166 9.31 -3.41 4.85
C GLY A 166 9.04 -1.94 5.14
N TYR A 167 9.17 -1.06 4.13
CA TYR A 167 8.83 0.36 4.27
C TYR A 167 7.32 0.58 4.37
N ALA A 168 6.53 -0.15 3.58
CA ALA A 168 5.08 -0.12 3.72
C ALA A 168 4.61 -0.60 5.11
N ASP A 169 5.26 -1.62 5.68
CA ASP A 169 5.01 -2.04 7.07
C ASP A 169 5.49 -1.02 8.11
N TYR A 170 6.62 -0.34 7.87
CA TYR A 170 7.11 0.74 8.72
C TYR A 170 6.08 1.87 8.84
N VAL A 171 5.58 2.36 7.70
CA VAL A 171 4.53 3.39 7.67
C VAL A 171 3.22 2.84 8.24
N GLY A 172 2.77 1.67 7.80
CA GLY A 172 1.48 1.10 8.18
C GLY A 172 1.37 0.78 9.67
N LYS A 173 2.41 0.21 10.29
CA LYS A 173 2.39 -0.06 11.73
C LYS A 173 2.67 1.21 12.52
N GLY A 174 3.56 2.07 12.02
CA GLY A 174 3.96 3.29 12.72
C GLY A 174 4.33 2.97 14.17
N LYS A 175 3.74 3.71 15.11
CA LYS A 175 4.03 3.59 16.55
C LYS A 175 3.61 2.25 17.20
N SER A 176 2.87 1.38 16.52
CA SER A 176 2.49 0.07 17.09
C SER A 176 3.63 -0.96 17.02
N PHE A 177 4.72 -0.65 16.32
CA PHE A 177 5.82 -1.60 16.15
C PHE A 177 6.74 -1.66 17.37
N ASN A 178 6.93 -2.87 17.90
CA ASN A 178 7.88 -3.13 18.97
C ASN A 178 9.22 -3.62 18.41
N TYR A 179 10.16 -2.68 18.23
CA TYR A 179 11.49 -2.96 17.70
C TYR A 179 12.25 -4.00 18.54
N ASP A 180 12.21 -3.91 19.87
CA ASP A 180 13.00 -4.78 20.74
C ASP A 180 12.48 -6.22 20.74
N GLU A 181 11.16 -6.40 20.69
CA GLU A 181 10.53 -7.71 20.53
C GLU A 181 10.86 -8.33 19.17
N ALA A 182 10.76 -7.54 18.09
CA ALA A 182 11.18 -7.99 16.77
C ALA A 182 12.68 -8.34 16.74
N LEU A 183 13.55 -7.55 17.35
CA LEU A 183 14.98 -7.87 17.42
C LEU A 183 15.23 -9.18 18.16
N LYS A 184 14.56 -9.41 19.29
CA LYS A 184 14.65 -10.69 20.04
C LYS A 184 14.20 -11.87 19.18
N ALA A 185 13.05 -11.76 18.53
CA ALA A 185 12.55 -12.81 17.63
C ALA A 185 13.52 -13.09 16.47
N PHE A 186 14.19 -12.06 15.94
CA PHE A 186 15.19 -12.20 14.89
C PHE A 186 16.43 -12.95 15.36
N LEU A 187 16.97 -12.56 16.51
CA LEU A 187 18.13 -13.23 17.11
C LEU A 187 17.84 -14.70 17.48
N ASN A 188 16.60 -14.98 17.91
CA ASN A 188 16.14 -16.33 18.24
C ASN A 188 15.70 -17.14 17.01
N GLN A 189 15.80 -16.60 15.79
CA GLN A 189 15.37 -17.25 14.54
C GLN A 189 13.90 -17.73 14.59
N ALA A 190 13.04 -16.95 15.23
CA ALA A 190 11.65 -17.32 15.43
C ALA A 190 10.92 -17.51 14.08
N PRO A 191 9.95 -18.44 13.97
CA PRO A 191 9.30 -18.77 12.70
C PRO A 191 8.66 -17.57 11.97
N GLU A 192 8.13 -16.61 12.72
CA GLU A 192 7.54 -15.35 12.24
C GLU A 192 8.52 -14.43 11.51
N MET A 193 9.83 -14.62 11.70
CA MET A 193 10.89 -13.89 10.98
C MET A 193 11.17 -14.45 9.59
N ASN A 194 10.70 -15.67 9.32
CA ASN A 194 10.80 -16.28 8.01
C ASN A 194 9.54 -15.96 7.20
N ARG A 195 9.71 -15.09 6.20
CA ARG A 195 8.66 -14.66 5.26
C ARG A 195 7.99 -15.83 4.55
N GLU A 196 8.75 -16.83 4.10
CA GLU A 196 8.21 -17.98 3.36
C GLU A 196 7.38 -18.90 4.26
N LYS A 197 7.72 -18.98 5.56
CA LYS A 197 6.99 -19.81 6.54
C LYS A 197 5.77 -19.12 7.12
N SER A 198 5.90 -17.84 7.48
CA SER A 198 4.85 -17.09 8.18
C SER A 198 3.91 -16.33 7.24
N GLY A 199 4.38 -16.00 6.03
CA GLY A 199 3.71 -15.05 5.15
C GLY A 199 3.78 -13.59 5.64
N LEU A 200 4.47 -13.32 6.75
CA LEU A 200 4.59 -11.97 7.35
C LEU A 200 5.90 -11.30 6.95
N TYR A 201 5.91 -9.96 7.05
CA TYR A 201 7.06 -9.12 6.71
C TYR A 201 7.84 -8.62 7.93
N LEU A 202 7.69 -9.27 9.09
CA LEU A 202 8.25 -8.79 10.35
C LEU A 202 9.77 -8.55 10.28
N ARG A 203 10.50 -9.45 9.62
CA ARG A 203 11.94 -9.28 9.36
C ARG A 203 12.23 -8.07 8.49
N TYR A 204 11.43 -7.81 7.46
CA TYR A 204 11.66 -6.70 6.54
C TYR A 204 11.42 -5.36 7.24
N HIS A 205 10.34 -5.27 8.02
CA HIS A 205 10.08 -4.12 8.87
C HIS A 205 11.24 -3.86 9.85
N LEU A 206 11.69 -4.88 10.59
CA LEU A 206 12.83 -4.75 11.50
C LEU A 206 14.07 -4.14 10.82
N LEU A 207 14.40 -4.62 9.61
CA LEU A 207 15.54 -4.12 8.85
C LEU A 207 15.37 -2.66 8.46
N VAL A 208 14.18 -2.27 8.00
CA VAL A 208 13.88 -0.87 7.64
C VAL A 208 13.93 0.04 8.87
N SER A 209 13.29 -0.35 9.98
CA SER A 209 13.35 0.41 11.24
C SER A 209 14.77 0.57 11.76
N TYR A 210 15.61 -0.47 11.65
CA TYR A 210 17.02 -0.37 12.03
C TYR A 210 17.75 0.69 11.21
N LEU A 211 17.53 0.71 9.89
CA LEU A 211 18.17 1.66 8.98
C LEU A 211 17.73 3.10 9.25
N ILE A 212 16.41 3.33 9.38
CA ILE A 212 15.85 4.66 9.59
C ILE A 212 16.11 5.15 11.02
N ASP A 213 15.68 4.39 12.03
CA ASP A 213 15.60 4.87 13.42
C ASP A 213 16.92 4.69 14.20
N LYS A 214 17.72 3.67 13.88
CA LYS A 214 18.94 3.34 14.66
C LYS A 214 20.23 3.74 13.96
N LYS A 215 20.28 3.63 12.64
CA LYS A 215 21.45 4.05 11.84
C LYS A 215 21.38 5.50 11.39
N GLY A 216 20.24 6.16 11.55
CA GLY A 216 20.09 7.57 11.21
C GLY A 216 20.24 7.83 9.72
N LEU A 217 19.82 6.89 8.86
CA LEU A 217 19.54 7.25 7.46
C LEU A 217 18.40 8.28 7.51
N GLU A 218 18.76 9.55 7.30
CA GLU A 218 17.87 10.69 7.51
C GLU A 218 16.61 10.58 6.66
N ARG A 219 15.49 11.01 7.24
CA ARG A 219 14.24 11.21 6.51
C ARG A 219 14.46 12.33 5.48
N PRO A 220 14.08 12.16 4.20
CA PRO A 220 14.16 13.23 3.22
C PRO A 220 13.42 14.45 3.76
N GLN A 221 14.13 15.56 3.90
CA GLN A 221 13.49 16.85 4.00
C GLN A 221 12.92 17.17 2.62
N SER A 222 11.69 17.66 2.57
CA SER A 222 11.02 18.09 1.34
C SER A 222 11.90 19.07 0.57
N ALA A 223 12.55 18.58 -0.49
CA ALA A 223 13.45 19.37 -1.30
C ALA A 223 12.65 20.31 -2.19
N GLY A 224 12.58 21.58 -1.77
CA GLY A 224 12.48 22.70 -2.70
C GLY A 224 13.61 22.57 -3.73
N GLY A 225 13.25 22.77 -4.99
CA GLY A 225 13.99 22.25 -6.14
C GLY A 225 15.49 22.56 -6.17
N HIS A 226 16.29 21.52 -6.40
CA HIS A 226 17.38 21.52 -7.36
C HIS A 226 17.82 20.08 -7.65
N HIS A 227 17.88 19.74 -8.94
CA HIS A 227 18.39 18.46 -9.42
C HIS A 227 19.90 18.34 -9.11
N THR A 228 20.26 17.52 -8.13
CA THR A 228 21.59 16.92 -8.04
C THR A 228 21.54 15.50 -8.61
N SER A 229 22.10 15.35 -9.81
CA SER A 229 22.37 14.05 -10.42
C SER A 229 23.49 13.35 -9.66
N ILE A 230 23.25 12.14 -9.14
CA ILE A 230 24.30 11.31 -8.52
C ILE A 230 24.49 10.03 -9.35
N ASN A 231 25.71 9.86 -9.85
CA ASN A 231 26.20 8.71 -10.59
C ASN A 231 26.26 7.48 -9.66
N CYS A 232 25.46 6.44 -9.97
CA CYS A 232 25.51 5.14 -9.31
C CYS A 232 26.31 4.17 -10.19
N ARG A 233 27.39 3.58 -9.65
CA ARG A 233 28.11 2.49 -10.33
C ARG A 233 27.47 1.16 -9.96
N GLU A 234 27.20 0.35 -10.99
CA GLU A 234 26.57 -0.97 -10.91
C GLU A 234 27.32 -1.90 -9.93
N GLY A 235 26.60 -2.44 -8.94
CA GLY A 235 27.10 -3.54 -8.09
C GLY A 235 26.87 -3.44 -6.58
N THR A 236 26.41 -2.30 -6.05
CA THR A 236 26.15 -2.11 -4.59
C THR A 236 24.74 -1.56 -4.29
N ASP A 237 23.78 -1.82 -5.19
CA ASP A 237 22.52 -1.08 -5.38
C ASP A 237 21.45 -1.19 -4.27
N HIS A 238 21.64 -2.01 -3.22
CA HIS A 238 20.65 -2.14 -2.15
C HIS A 238 20.65 -0.94 -1.18
N PHE A 239 21.82 -0.34 -0.92
CA PHE A 239 21.92 0.86 -0.08
C PHE A 239 21.51 2.14 -0.83
N CYS A 240 21.66 2.16 -2.15
CA CYS A 240 21.28 3.31 -2.97
C CYS A 240 19.75 3.44 -3.09
N SER A 241 19.02 2.32 -3.06
CA SER A 241 17.56 2.31 -3.09
C SER A 241 16.91 2.95 -1.86
N LEU A 242 17.49 2.81 -0.67
CA LEU A 242 17.04 3.53 0.53
C LEU A 242 17.54 4.97 0.58
N ARG A 243 18.69 5.29 -0.04
CA ARG A 243 19.14 6.68 -0.22
C ARG A 243 18.30 7.48 -1.22
N LEU A 244 17.56 6.82 -2.12
CA LEU A 244 16.55 7.46 -2.96
C LEU A 244 15.23 7.67 -2.22
N LEU A 245 15.09 7.03 -1.06
CA LEU A 245 14.05 7.29 -0.07
C LEU A 245 14.56 8.25 1.03
N SER A 246 15.63 9.04 0.75
CA SER A 246 16.19 10.15 1.54
C SER A 246 16.56 11.30 0.63
#